data_AF-A0AAJ5SKE9-F1
#
_entry.id   AF-A0AAJ5SKE9-F1
#
_cell.length_a   1.000
_cell.length_b   1.000
_cell.length_c   1.000
_cell.angle_alpha   90.00
_cell.angle_beta   90.00
_cell.angle_gamma   90.00
#
_symmetry.space_group_name_H-M   'P 1'
#
loop_
_entity.id
_entity.type
_entity.pdbx_description
1 polymer ?
#
loop_
_entity_poly.entity_id
_entity_poly.type
_entity_poly.pdbx_seq_one_letter_code
_entity_poly.pdbx_strand_id
1 'polypeptide(L)' 'MGLPTGWVTDAEVLTQNQQITALGNGVLPIQAVAALTTLLT' A
#
# COMPACT_ATOMS: atom_id res chain seq x y z
N MET A 1 4.25 4.41 4.01
CA MET A 1 2.98 4.30 3.25
C MET A 1 1.73 4.26 4.14
N GLY A 2 1.80 4.03 5.45
CA GLY A 2 0.59 3.88 6.28
C GLY A 2 -0.07 2.50 6.15
N LEU A 3 0.72 1.51 5.69
CA LEU A 3 0.33 0.10 5.71
C LEU A 3 0.72 -0.53 7.06
N PRO A 4 0.01 -1.58 7.51
CA PRO A 4 0.47 -2.40 8.62
C PRO A 4 1.88 -2.94 8.39
N THR A 5 2.63 -3.15 9.47
CA THR A 5 3.93 -3.82 9.42
C THR A 5 3.79 -5.18 8.73
N GLY A 6 4.72 -5.50 7.83
CA GLY A 6 4.71 -6.79 7.12
C GLY A 6 3.78 -6.88 5.92
N TRP A 7 2.88 -5.91 5.70
CA TRP A 7 1.78 -6.04 4.72
C TRP A 7 2.22 -6.50 3.32
N VAL A 8 3.32 -5.94 2.80
CA VAL A 8 3.91 -6.38 1.52
C VAL A 8 5.19 -7.19 1.73
N THR A 9 5.94 -6.90 2.79
CA THR A 9 7.29 -7.46 3.00
C THR A 9 7.27 -8.90 3.52
N ASP A 10 6.17 -9.31 4.16
CA ASP A 10 6.03 -10.65 4.74
C ASP A 10 5.16 -11.55 3.83
N ALA A 11 4.88 -11.11 2.61
CA ALA A 11 4.19 -11.91 1.60
C ALA A 11 5.14 -12.98 1.04
N GLU A 12 5.06 -14.19 1.59
CA GLU A 12 5.91 -15.34 1.22
C GLU A 12 5.82 -15.73 -0.28
N VAL A 13 4.73 -15.35 -0.94
CA VAL A 13 4.49 -15.60 -2.37
C VAL A 13 5.18 -14.59 -3.30
N LEU A 14 5.75 -13.51 -2.75
CA LEU A 14 6.40 -12.46 -3.52
C LEU A 14 7.92 -12.51 -3.32
N THR A 15 8.66 -12.49 -4.42
CA THR A 15 10.09 -12.16 -4.40
C THR A 15 10.29 -10.72 -3.92
N GLN A 16 11.48 -10.42 -3.39
CA GLN A 16 11.83 -9.06 -2.94
C GLN A 16 11.60 -8.00 -4.04
N ASN A 17 11.95 -8.30 -5.28
CA ASN A 17 11.71 -7.37 -6.40
C ASN A 17 10.21 -7.13 -6.64
N GLN A 18 9.38 -8.17 -6.55
CA GLN A 18 7.93 -8.02 -6.66
C GLN A 18 7.34 -7.21 -5.49
N GLN A 19 7.87 -7.38 -4.27
CA GLN A 19 7.48 -6.56 -3.12
C GLN A 19 7.82 -5.09 -3.34
N ILE A 20 9.03 -4.78 -3.83
CA ILE A 20 9.44 -3.40 -4.16
C ILE A 20 8.57 -2.83 -5.27
N THR A 21 8.30 -3.58 -6.34
CA THR A 21 7.39 -3.16 -7.41
C THR A 21 5.97 -2.89 -6.90
N ALA A 22 5.43 -3.76 -6.02
CA ALA A 22 4.12 -3.56 -5.43
C ALA A 22 4.05 -2.32 -4.53
N LEU A 23 5.11 -2.05 -3.76
CA LEU A 23 5.23 -0.83 -2.95
C LEU A 23 5.34 0.43 -3.82
N GLY A 24 6.11 0.39 -4.91
CA GLY A 24 6.33 1.53 -5.80
C GLY A 24 5.14 1.87 -6.70
N ASN A 25 4.38 0.85 -7.14
CA ASN A 25 3.23 1.02 -8.04
C ASN A 25 1.88 1.04 -7.31
N GLY A 26 1.86 0.75 -6.01
CA GLY A 26 0.64 0.73 -5.21
C GLY A 26 0.07 2.12 -4.95
N VAL A 27 -1.20 2.16 -4.54
CA VAL A 27 -1.82 3.39 -4.00
C VAL A 27 -1.17 3.76 -2.68
N LEU A 28 -1.17 5.07 -2.34
CA LEU A 28 -0.81 5.56 -1.01
C LEU A 28 -2.05 5.55 -0.10
N PRO A 29 -2.18 4.60 0.86
CA PRO A 29 -3.39 4.41 1.66
C PRO A 29 -3.90 5.67 2.35
N ILE A 30 -3.01 6.48 2.92
CA ILE A 30 -3.39 7.72 3.62
C ILE A 30 -4.05 8.72 2.67
N GLN A 31 -3.50 8.88 1.45
CA GLN A 31 -4.08 9.76 0.44
C GLN A 31 -5.40 9.20 -0.10
N ALA A 32 -5.49 7.88 -0.29
CA ALA A 32 -6.73 7.23 -0.69
C ALA A 32 -7.85 7.46 0.34
N VAL A 33 -7.56 7.29 1.63
CA VAL A 33 -8.52 7.58 2.71
C VAL A 33 -8.91 9.06 2.71
N ALA A 34 -7.97 9.98 2.58
CA ALA A 34 -8.27 11.41 2.53
C ALA A 34 -9.18 11.78 1.33
N ALA A 35 -8.91 11.20 0.15
CA ALA A 35 -9.73 11.40 -1.05
C ALA A 35 -11.15 10.84 -0.86
N LEU A 36 -11.28 9.63 -0.30
CA LEU A 36 -12.58 9.03 0.00
C LEU A 36 -13.36 9.82 1.05
N THR A 37 -12.71 10.28 2.11
CA THR A 37 -13.36 11.15 3.11
C THR A 37 -13.87 12.43 2.45
N THR A 38 -13.04 13.09 1.64
CA THR A 38 -13.41 14.31 0.90
C THR A 38 -14.58 14.08 -0.05
N LEU A 39 -14.68 12.89 -0.64
CA LEU A 39 -15.78 12.54 -1.54
C LEU A 39 -17.10 12.28 -0.80
N LEU A 40 -17.03 11.79 0.45
CA LEU A 40 -18.17 11.34 1.23
C LEU A 40 -18.70 12.39 2.22
N THR A 41 -18.00 13.51 2.39
CA THR A 41 -18.38 14.63 3.28
C THR A 41 -18.60 15.90 2.48
#